data_AF-A0A4S2V963-F1
#
_entry.id   AF-A0A4S2V963-F1
#
_cell.length_a   1.000
_cell.length_b   1.000
_cell.length_c   1.000
_cell.angle_alpha   90.00
_cell.angle_beta   90.00
_cell.angle_gamma   90.00
#
_symmetry.space_group_name_H-M   'P 1'
#
loop_
_entity.id
_entity.type
_entity.pdbx_description
1 polymer ?
#
loop_
_entity_poly.entity_id
_entity_poly.type
_entity_poly.pdbx_seq_one_letter_code
_entity_poly.pdbx_strand_id
1 'polypeptide(L)'
;MASVVGLLEERELAARERVEELREVVLDDSQRGDEAETAWHEWLIARQRVGEVLSGPRPGQAGEAGPGAGESSGSEPATNAPAEVPLPRAARWGSIVPVWRPALSMDALAPHYQRILATLTEQASGGKPVMSCQEITAVLGLEPVPESVEGVRSKMKRLADRGWADEPTPGRFTLAAGPAGGS
;
A
#
# COMPACT_ATOMS: atom_id res chain seq x y z
N MET A 1 -2.80 -58.11 10.28
CA MET A 1 -2.41 -56.99 11.17
C MET A 1 -1.64 -56.00 10.31
N ALA A 2 -2.06 -54.74 10.25
CA ALA A 2 -1.35 -53.73 9.45
C ALA A 2 0.05 -53.49 10.05
N SER A 3 1.07 -53.44 9.20
CA SER A 3 2.44 -53.12 9.61
C SER A 3 2.52 -51.65 10.04
N VAL A 4 3.33 -51.36 11.05
CA VAL A 4 3.63 -49.98 11.49
C VAL A 4 4.15 -49.13 10.34
N VAL A 5 4.93 -49.73 9.44
CA VAL A 5 5.46 -49.05 8.24
C VAL A 5 4.33 -48.63 7.30
N GLY A 6 3.34 -49.48 7.06
CA GLY A 6 2.21 -49.15 6.18
C GLY A 6 1.35 -48.00 6.72
N LEU A 7 1.13 -47.94 8.05
CA LEU A 7 0.40 -46.84 8.67
C LEU A 7 1.16 -45.50 8.56
N LEU A 8 2.49 -45.53 8.60
CA LEU A 8 3.32 -44.35 8.39
C LEU A 8 3.25 -43.87 6.94
N GLU A 9 3.33 -44.78 5.97
CA GLU A 9 3.21 -44.47 4.54
C GLU A 9 1.84 -43.87 4.21
N GLU A 10 0.75 -44.41 4.76
CA GLU A 10 -0.60 -43.85 4.62
C GLU A 10 -0.69 -42.43 5.20
N ARG A 11 -0.05 -42.17 6.35
CA ARG A 11 -0.02 -40.83 6.95
C ARG A 11 0.82 -39.85 6.14
N GLU A 12 1.95 -40.29 5.61
CA GLU A 12 2.79 -39.48 4.73
C GLU A 12 2.05 -39.10 3.45
N LEU A 13 1.37 -40.06 2.81
CA LEU A 13 0.59 -39.82 1.61
C LEU A 13 -0.55 -38.83 1.89
N ALA A 14 -1.32 -39.04 2.96
CA ALA A 14 -2.38 -38.11 3.35
C ALA A 14 -1.84 -36.71 3.74
N ALA A 15 -0.60 -36.61 4.22
CA ALA A 15 0.03 -35.31 4.47
C ALA A 15 0.43 -34.61 3.16
N ARG A 16 0.94 -35.36 2.17
CA ARG A 16 1.28 -34.82 0.84
C ARG A 16 0.04 -34.34 0.08
N GLU A 17 -1.04 -35.11 0.10
CA GLU A 17 -2.31 -34.72 -0.52
C GLU A 17 -2.83 -33.40 0.06
N ARG A 18 -2.86 -33.26 1.39
CA ARG A 18 -3.27 -32.00 2.04
C ARG A 18 -2.37 -30.82 1.67
N VAL A 19 -1.07 -31.04 1.49
CA VAL A 19 -0.15 -29.98 1.06
C VAL A 19 -0.45 -29.56 -0.37
N GLU A 20 -0.76 -30.50 -1.26
CA GLU A 20 -1.08 -30.18 -2.65
C GLU A 20 -2.43 -29.46 -2.76
N GLU A 21 -3.46 -29.92 -2.03
CA GLU A 21 -4.75 -29.23 -1.91
C GLU A 21 -4.58 -27.78 -1.44
N LEU A 22 -3.76 -27.54 -0.41
CA LEU A 22 -3.50 -26.19 0.09
C LEU A 22 -2.74 -25.33 -0.95
N ARG A 23 -1.86 -25.93 -1.74
CA ARG A 23 -1.15 -25.21 -2.82
C ARG A 23 -2.09 -24.80 -3.93
N GLU A 24 -3.02 -25.67 -4.33
CA GLU A 24 -4.05 -25.34 -5.32
C GLU A 24 -4.94 -24.19 -4.83
N VAL A 25 -5.37 -24.22 -3.57
CA VAL A 25 -6.14 -23.12 -2.96
C VAL A 25 -5.36 -21.80 -2.98
N VAL A 26 -4.06 -21.84 -2.63
CA VAL A 26 -3.22 -20.64 -2.68
C VAL A 26 -3.05 -20.11 -4.10
N LEU A 27 -2.93 -20.99 -5.10
CA LEU A 27 -2.84 -20.60 -6.51
C LEU A 27 -4.15 -19.95 -6.98
N ASP A 28 -5.30 -20.53 -6.67
CA ASP A 28 -6.62 -19.97 -7.01
C ASP A 28 -6.82 -18.58 -6.37
N ASP A 29 -6.55 -18.45 -5.07
CA ASP A 29 -6.63 -17.18 -4.36
C ASP A 29 -5.65 -16.13 -4.94
N SER A 30 -4.47 -16.56 -5.39
CA SER A 30 -3.50 -15.66 -6.03
C SER A 30 -4.00 -15.13 -7.37
N GLN A 31 -4.58 -15.99 -8.21
CA GLN A 31 -5.15 -15.58 -9.50
C GLN A 31 -6.34 -14.63 -9.31
N ARG A 32 -7.24 -14.94 -8.37
CA ARG A 32 -8.35 -14.07 -8.01
C ARG A 32 -7.87 -12.70 -7.50
N GLY A 33 -6.73 -12.70 -6.81
CA GLY A 33 -6.01 -11.48 -6.42
C GLY A 33 -5.59 -10.66 -7.63
N ASP A 34 -4.89 -11.27 -8.59
CA ASP A 34 -4.38 -10.61 -9.80
C ASP A 34 -5.52 -10.01 -10.67
N GLU A 35 -6.65 -10.71 -10.77
CA GLU A 35 -7.84 -10.21 -11.46
C GLU A 35 -8.44 -8.97 -10.76
N ALA A 36 -8.54 -9.02 -9.43
CA ALA A 36 -9.02 -7.88 -8.63
C ALA A 36 -8.05 -6.68 -8.71
N GLU A 37 -6.74 -6.93 -8.75
CA GLU A 37 -5.74 -5.90 -8.97
C GLU A 37 -5.92 -5.22 -10.33
N THR A 38 -6.10 -6.01 -11.38
CA THR A 38 -6.29 -5.49 -12.74
C THR A 38 -7.53 -4.59 -12.80
N ALA A 39 -8.65 -5.06 -12.25
CA ALA A 39 -9.89 -4.28 -12.19
C ALA A 39 -9.72 -2.95 -11.41
N TRP A 40 -8.96 -2.96 -10.31
CA TRP A 40 -8.65 -1.74 -9.56
C TRP A 40 -7.78 -0.76 -10.34
N HIS A 41 -6.75 -1.25 -11.04
CA HIS A 41 -5.89 -0.41 -11.89
C HIS A 41 -6.69 0.26 -13.01
N GLU A 42 -7.61 -0.47 -13.64
CA GLU A 42 -8.53 0.09 -14.64
C GLU A 42 -9.38 1.23 -14.07
N TRP A 43 -9.85 1.08 -12.83
CA TRP A 43 -10.65 2.11 -12.16
C TRP A 43 -9.83 3.37 -11.83
N LEU A 44 -8.57 3.20 -11.41
CA LEU A 44 -7.65 4.33 -11.22
C LEU A 44 -7.41 5.10 -12.52
N ILE A 45 -7.18 4.38 -13.63
CA ILE A 45 -7.04 4.99 -14.95
C ILE A 45 -8.31 5.76 -15.32
N ALA A 46 -9.49 5.16 -15.13
CA ALA A 46 -10.77 5.81 -15.40
C ALA A 46 -10.94 7.10 -14.58
N ARG A 47 -10.62 7.07 -13.28
CA ARG A 47 -10.67 8.25 -12.41
C ARG A 47 -9.69 9.35 -12.86
N GLN A 48 -8.49 8.98 -13.28
CA GLN A 48 -7.53 9.94 -13.85
C GLN A 48 -8.10 10.60 -15.10
N ARG A 49 -8.66 9.82 -16.03
CA ARG A 49 -9.28 10.33 -17.26
C ARG A 49 -10.43 11.30 -16.97
N VAL A 50 -11.26 10.98 -15.98
CA VAL A 50 -12.32 11.90 -15.52
C VAL A 50 -11.70 13.19 -14.97
N GLY A 51 -10.63 13.11 -14.18
CA GLY A 51 -9.91 14.28 -13.69
C GLY A 51 -9.34 15.17 -14.80
N GLU A 52 -8.81 14.59 -15.87
CA GLU A 52 -8.32 15.31 -17.05
C GLU A 52 -9.45 16.06 -17.76
N VAL A 53 -10.61 15.42 -17.95
CA VAL A 53 -11.80 16.06 -18.56
C VAL A 53 -12.30 17.21 -17.70
N LEU A 54 -12.35 17.04 -16.38
CA LEU A 54 -12.82 18.05 -15.44
C LEU A 54 -11.86 19.23 -15.29
N SER A 55 -10.55 19.00 -15.43
CA SER A 55 -9.54 20.07 -15.33
C SER A 55 -9.53 21.00 -16.56
N GLY A 56 -10.15 20.57 -17.67
CA GLY A 56 -10.19 21.30 -18.93
C GLY A 56 -8.81 21.55 -19.55
N PRO A 57 -8.74 22.07 -20.80
CA PRO A 57 -7.48 22.58 -21.32
C PRO A 57 -7.06 23.76 -20.44
N ARG A 58 -5.92 23.63 -19.76
CA ARG A 58 -5.31 24.77 -19.06
C ARG A 58 -4.98 25.82 -20.14
N PRO A 59 -5.58 27.02 -20.12
CA PRO A 59 -5.19 28.05 -21.06
C PRO A 59 -3.75 28.45 -20.72
N GLY A 60 -2.79 27.99 -21.52
CA GLY A 60 -1.47 28.61 -21.59
C GLY A 60 -1.67 30.05 -22.07
N GLN A 61 -1.25 31.04 -21.29
CA GLN A 61 0.07 31.64 -21.52
C GLN A 61 0.26 32.08 -22.99
N ALA A 62 -0.67 32.89 -23.49
CA ALA A 62 -0.34 33.95 -24.41
C ALA A 62 -0.28 35.24 -23.59
N GLY A 63 0.83 35.95 -23.69
CA GLY A 63 1.01 37.23 -23.03
C GLY A 63 0.04 38.30 -23.56
N GLU A 64 0.13 39.44 -22.86
CA GLU A 64 -0.36 40.77 -23.23
C GLU A 64 -1.72 41.21 -22.67
N ALA A 65 -1.62 41.88 -21.52
CA ALA A 65 -2.12 43.23 -21.25
C ALA A 65 -3.57 43.61 -21.62
N GLY A 66 -4.35 43.97 -20.59
CA GLY A 66 -5.52 44.83 -20.71
C GLY A 66 -6.42 44.82 -19.47
N PRO A 67 -6.50 45.91 -18.67
CA PRO A 67 -7.31 45.96 -17.46
C PRO A 67 -8.76 46.31 -17.80
N GLY A 68 -9.71 45.65 -17.14
CA GLY A 68 -11.13 45.96 -17.25
C GLY A 68 -11.82 45.64 -15.93
N ALA A 69 -12.01 46.67 -15.11
CA ALA A 69 -12.80 46.63 -13.89
C ALA A 69 -14.27 46.32 -14.18
N GLY A 70 -14.91 45.60 -13.26
CA GLY A 70 -16.33 45.28 -13.28
C GLY A 70 -16.70 44.52 -12.02
N GLU A 71 -16.87 45.27 -10.93
CA GLU A 71 -17.30 44.81 -9.62
C GLU A 71 -18.75 44.27 -9.65
N SER A 72 -19.04 43.21 -8.91
CA SER A 72 -20.29 43.13 -8.14
C SER A 72 -20.16 42.19 -6.96
N SER A 73 -20.30 42.81 -5.80
CA SER A 73 -20.41 42.29 -4.43
C SER A 73 -21.50 41.21 -4.25
N GLY A 74 -21.31 40.31 -3.27
CA GLY A 74 -22.41 39.56 -2.65
C GLY A 74 -22.07 38.26 -1.90
N SER A 75 -21.74 38.38 -0.61
CA SER A 75 -22.04 37.46 0.51
C SER A 75 -21.61 35.98 0.49
N GLU A 76 -20.68 35.65 1.40
CA GLU A 76 -20.77 34.48 2.29
C GLU A 76 -21.42 34.93 3.63
N PRO A 77 -21.91 34.05 4.55
CA PRO A 77 -21.69 32.60 4.64
C PRO A 77 -22.97 31.78 4.92
N ALA A 78 -23.00 30.51 4.48
CA ALA A 78 -23.91 29.53 5.07
C ALA A 78 -23.24 28.16 5.12
N THR A 79 -22.96 27.77 6.35
CA THR A 79 -22.57 26.43 6.78
C THR A 79 -23.46 25.36 6.13
N ASN A 80 -22.84 24.46 5.37
CA ASN A 80 -23.37 23.13 5.15
C ASN A 80 -22.21 22.16 5.28
N ALA A 81 -22.09 21.62 6.50
CA ALA A 81 -21.22 20.51 6.80
C ALA A 81 -21.51 19.37 5.80
N PRO A 82 -20.51 18.84 5.08
CA PRO A 82 -20.73 17.65 4.28
C PRO A 82 -21.05 16.50 5.23
N ALA A 83 -22.25 15.92 5.08
CA ALA A 83 -22.61 14.68 5.72
C ALA A 83 -21.54 13.63 5.39
N GLU A 84 -20.84 13.13 6.42
CA GLU A 84 -19.93 12.00 6.32
C GLU A 84 -20.71 10.81 5.78
N VAL A 85 -20.53 10.54 4.49
CA VAL A 85 -20.92 9.26 3.90
C VAL A 85 -19.97 8.22 4.52
N PRO A 86 -20.48 7.21 5.26
CA PRO A 86 -19.61 6.24 5.91
C PRO A 86 -18.75 5.52 4.85
N LEU A 87 -17.43 5.64 4.98
CA LEU A 87 -16.49 4.87 4.18
C LEU A 87 -16.85 3.38 4.32
N PRO A 88 -16.99 2.63 3.22
CA PRO A 88 -17.19 1.19 3.31
C PRO A 88 -16.00 0.61 4.09
N ARG A 89 -16.31 -0.04 5.22
CA ARG A 89 -15.33 -0.77 6.03
C ARG A 89 -14.62 -1.76 5.11
N ALA A 90 -13.37 -1.43 4.76
CA ALA A 90 -12.56 -2.17 3.81
C ALA A 90 -12.59 -3.67 4.12
N ALA A 91 -13.16 -4.45 3.21
CA ALA A 91 -12.86 -5.86 3.11
C ALA A 91 -11.32 -5.98 3.00
N ARG A 92 -10.73 -6.89 3.77
CA ARG A 92 -9.29 -6.92 4.05
C ARG A 92 -8.44 -7.18 2.79
N TRP A 93 -8.13 -6.11 2.08
CA TRP A 93 -7.12 -6.06 1.02
C TRP A 93 -5.79 -5.66 1.67
N GLY A 94 -5.17 -6.63 2.32
CA GLY A 94 -4.07 -6.40 3.26
C GLY A 94 -2.70 -6.89 2.81
N SER A 95 -2.49 -7.22 1.53
CA SER A 95 -1.24 -7.90 1.14
C SER A 95 -0.53 -7.33 -0.08
N ILE A 96 -1.25 -6.70 -1.00
CA ILE A 96 -0.67 -6.31 -2.28
C ILE A 96 0.04 -4.96 -2.14
N VAL A 97 1.29 -4.92 -2.62
CA VAL A 97 2.13 -3.72 -2.70
C VAL A 97 2.46 -3.55 -4.18
N PRO A 98 1.93 -2.51 -4.87
CA PRO A 98 2.28 -2.20 -6.25
C PRO A 98 3.77 -1.86 -6.38
N VAL A 99 4.36 -1.99 -7.56
CA VAL A 99 5.73 -1.52 -7.83
C VAL A 99 5.74 0.01 -7.82
N TRP A 100 6.68 0.61 -7.07
CA TRP A 100 6.78 2.06 -6.95
C TRP A 100 7.10 2.72 -8.30
N ARG A 101 6.45 3.86 -8.55
CA ARG A 101 6.65 4.73 -9.71
C ARG A 101 6.41 6.19 -9.30
N PRO A 102 7.00 7.19 -9.99
CA PRO A 102 6.87 8.61 -9.62
C PRO A 102 5.43 9.14 -9.54
N ALA A 103 4.48 8.52 -10.26
CA ALA A 103 3.08 8.92 -10.24
C ALA A 103 2.26 8.32 -9.08
N LEU A 104 2.86 7.44 -8.26
CA LEU A 104 2.20 6.77 -7.14
C LEU A 104 2.56 7.43 -5.81
N SER A 105 1.54 7.78 -5.02
CA SER A 105 1.68 8.22 -3.63
C SER A 105 1.45 7.06 -2.65
N MET A 106 1.77 7.28 -1.38
CA MET A 106 1.52 6.32 -0.29
C MET A 106 0.05 5.87 -0.24
N ASP A 107 -0.89 6.70 -0.69
CA ASP A 107 -2.33 6.39 -0.70
C ASP A 107 -2.70 5.18 -1.57
N ALA A 108 -1.84 4.81 -2.52
CA ALA A 108 -1.99 3.61 -3.34
C ALA A 108 -1.74 2.30 -2.57
N LEU A 109 -1.13 2.38 -1.38
CA LEU A 109 -0.84 1.23 -0.53
C LEU A 109 -1.99 0.93 0.43
N ALA A 110 -2.09 -0.32 0.90
CA ALA A 110 -3.02 -0.63 2.00
C ALA A 110 -2.66 0.15 3.29
N PRO A 111 -3.63 0.48 4.16
CA PRO A 111 -3.43 1.37 5.32
C PRO A 111 -2.32 0.94 6.30
N HIS A 112 -2.03 -0.35 6.36
CA HIS A 112 -0.98 -0.86 7.24
C HIS A 112 0.43 -0.64 6.64
N TYR A 113 0.59 -0.71 5.31
CA TYR A 113 1.84 -0.32 4.64
C TYR A 113 2.04 1.20 4.66
N GLN A 114 0.96 1.97 4.52
CA GLN A 114 0.99 3.43 4.69
C GLN A 114 1.52 3.81 6.07
N ARG A 115 1.01 3.19 7.14
CA ARG A 115 1.51 3.39 8.51
C ARG A 115 2.99 3.07 8.65
N ILE A 116 3.45 1.95 8.08
CA ILE A 116 4.87 1.58 8.12
C ILE A 116 5.73 2.64 7.42
N LEU A 117 5.37 3.07 6.21
CA LEU A 117 6.12 4.11 5.51
C LEU A 117 6.07 5.45 6.22
N ALA A 118 4.93 5.84 6.79
CA ALA A 118 4.79 7.06 7.59
C ALA A 118 5.75 7.05 8.79
N THR A 119 5.86 5.91 9.50
CA THR A 119 6.84 5.79 10.59
C THR A 119 8.28 5.96 10.10
N LEU A 120 8.63 5.42 8.93
CA LEU A 120 9.96 5.62 8.36
C LEU A 120 10.20 7.09 7.97
N THR A 121 9.21 7.76 7.40
CA THR A 121 9.29 9.19 7.03
C THR A 121 9.47 10.09 8.25
N GLU A 122 8.69 9.85 9.31
CA GLU A 122 8.76 10.60 10.57
C GLU A 122 10.12 10.39 11.25
N GLN A 123 10.62 9.16 11.29
CA GLN A 123 11.91 8.84 11.92
C GLN A 123 13.09 9.37 11.09
N ALA A 124 13.01 9.33 9.76
CA ALA A 124 13.98 9.96 8.88
C ALA A 124 14.05 11.49 9.10
N SER A 125 12.89 12.13 9.25
CA SER A 125 12.79 13.57 9.57
C SER A 125 13.33 13.88 10.98
N GLY A 126 13.18 12.95 11.92
CA GLY A 126 13.74 13.02 13.29
C GLY A 126 15.22 12.67 13.40
N GLY A 127 15.95 12.48 12.29
CA GLY A 127 17.40 12.22 12.28
C GLY A 127 17.79 10.74 12.41
N LYS A 128 16.83 9.80 12.34
CA LYS A 128 17.07 8.36 12.32
C LYS A 128 16.57 7.74 11.02
N PRO A 129 17.35 7.83 9.92
CA PRO A 129 16.91 7.39 8.60
C PRO A 129 16.85 5.87 8.44
N VAL A 130 17.56 5.09 9.26
CA VAL A 130 17.65 3.63 9.11
C VAL A 130 17.19 2.92 10.37
N MET A 131 16.20 2.04 10.24
CA MET A 131 15.56 1.34 11.35
C MET A 131 15.62 -0.17 11.20
N SER A 132 15.70 -0.90 12.32
CA SER A 132 15.56 -2.35 12.35
C SER A 132 14.08 -2.77 12.41
N CYS A 133 13.77 -4.02 12.05
CA CYS A 133 12.39 -4.53 12.19
C CYS A 133 11.87 -4.42 13.62
N GLN A 134 12.70 -4.65 14.64
CA GLN A 134 12.30 -4.53 16.05
C GLN A 134 11.92 -3.10 16.41
N GLU A 135 12.69 -2.13 15.93
CA GLU A 135 12.42 -0.70 16.16
C GLU A 135 11.13 -0.27 15.45
N ILE A 136 10.92 -0.73 14.21
CA ILE A 136 9.69 -0.47 13.45
C ILE A 136 8.48 -1.09 14.19
N THR A 137 8.59 -2.34 14.65
CA THR A 137 7.54 -3.00 15.45
C THR A 137 7.20 -2.21 16.72
N ALA A 138 8.21 -1.74 17.44
CA ALA A 138 8.03 -0.94 18.66
C ALA A 138 7.34 0.41 18.38
N VAL A 139 7.75 1.12 17.32
CA VAL A 139 7.14 2.41 16.94
C VAL A 139 5.69 2.24 16.46
N LEU A 140 5.38 1.11 15.82
CA LEU A 140 4.01 0.75 15.44
C LEU A 140 3.12 0.40 16.65
N GLY A 141 3.66 0.41 17.88
CA GLY A 141 2.94 0.05 19.09
C GLY A 141 2.61 -1.44 19.18
N LEU A 142 3.29 -2.26 18.38
CA LEU A 142 3.18 -3.71 18.43
C LEU A 142 4.11 -4.27 19.50
N GLU A 143 3.68 -5.32 20.17
CA GLU A 143 4.54 -6.02 21.11
C GLU A 143 5.69 -6.70 20.31
N PRO A 144 6.96 -6.51 20.70
CA PRO A 144 8.12 -6.96 19.94
C PRO A 144 8.45 -8.46 20.09
N VAL A 145 7.43 -9.32 20.13
CA VAL A 145 7.59 -10.77 20.02
C VAL A 145 8.15 -11.18 18.65
N PRO A 146 8.85 -12.33 18.58
CA PRO A 146 9.44 -12.83 17.33
C PRO A 146 8.45 -12.91 16.17
N GLU A 147 7.19 -13.27 16.44
CA GLU A 147 6.12 -13.34 15.44
C GLU A 147 5.81 -11.98 14.82
N SER A 148 5.60 -10.94 15.64
CA SER A 148 5.35 -9.57 15.18
C SER A 148 6.54 -9.02 14.40
N VAL A 149 7.76 -9.29 14.86
CA VAL A 149 9.00 -8.84 14.22
C VAL A 149 9.18 -9.51 12.86
N GLU A 150 8.88 -10.80 12.73
CA GLU A 150 8.91 -11.53 11.46
C GLU A 150 7.80 -11.03 10.50
N GLY A 151 6.62 -10.75 11.03
CA GLY A 151 5.52 -10.14 10.27
C GLY A 151 5.91 -8.78 9.67
N VAL A 152 6.57 -7.93 10.45
CA VAL A 152 7.12 -6.64 9.99
C VAL A 152 8.26 -6.86 8.99
N ARG A 153 9.17 -7.81 9.24
CA ARG A 153 10.27 -8.16 8.32
C ARG A 153 9.75 -8.56 6.94
N SER A 154 8.78 -9.44 6.88
CA SER A 154 8.16 -9.89 5.64
C SER A 154 7.51 -8.74 4.85
N LYS A 155 6.86 -7.80 5.57
CA LYS A 155 6.25 -6.60 4.97
C LYS A 155 7.29 -5.61 4.46
N MET A 156 8.35 -5.39 5.22
CA MET A 156 9.47 -4.52 4.83
C MET A 156 10.20 -5.06 3.62
N LYS A 157 10.46 -6.37 3.57
CA LYS A 157 11.01 -7.03 2.38
C LYS A 157 10.15 -6.80 1.15
N ARG A 158 8.83 -6.98 1.29
CA ARG A 158 7.90 -6.71 0.19
C ARG A 158 7.96 -5.24 -0.26
N LEU A 159 7.95 -4.28 0.65
CA LEU A 159 8.09 -2.87 0.30
C LEU A 159 9.43 -2.59 -0.42
N ALA A 160 10.51 -3.23 0.02
CA ALA A 160 11.83 -3.08 -0.58
C ALA A 160 11.89 -3.66 -2.00
N ASP A 161 11.37 -4.86 -2.21
CA ASP A 161 11.32 -5.50 -3.53
C ASP A 161 10.52 -4.68 -4.56
N ARG A 162 9.58 -3.85 -4.10
CA ARG A 162 8.78 -2.96 -4.94
C ARG A 162 9.32 -1.53 -5.04
N GLY A 163 10.44 -1.20 -4.40
CA GLY A 163 11.05 0.13 -4.45
C GLY A 163 10.34 1.20 -3.61
N TRP A 164 9.53 0.80 -2.63
CA TRP A 164 8.95 1.73 -1.64
C TRP A 164 9.87 1.98 -0.44
N ALA A 165 10.74 1.02 -0.15
CA ALA A 165 11.75 1.09 0.90
C ALA A 165 13.09 0.61 0.35
N ASP A 166 14.19 0.96 1.00
CA ASP A 166 15.51 0.41 0.70
C ASP A 166 16.01 -0.39 1.91
N GLU A 167 16.76 -1.47 1.63
CA GLU A 167 17.43 -2.29 2.65
C GLU A 167 18.95 -2.13 2.52
N PRO A 168 19.54 -1.07 3.09
CA PRO A 168 20.98 -0.82 2.99
C PRO A 168 21.82 -1.90 3.68
N THR A 169 21.25 -2.62 4.65
CA THR A 169 21.91 -3.72 5.35
C THR A 169 20.85 -4.76 5.69
N PRO A 170 21.14 -6.07 5.62
CA PRO A 170 20.17 -7.11 5.96
C PRO A 170 19.44 -6.85 7.28
N GLY A 171 18.12 -6.73 7.23
CA GLY A 171 17.27 -6.45 8.40
C GLY A 171 17.24 -4.99 8.88
N ARG A 172 17.84 -4.06 8.14
CA ARG A 172 17.75 -2.62 8.35
C ARG A 172 17.16 -1.95 7.13
N PHE A 173 16.12 -1.16 7.34
CA PHE A 173 15.35 -0.54 6.28
C PHE A 173 15.31 0.98 6.42
N THR A 174 15.16 1.65 5.29
CA THR A 174 14.93 3.09 5.17
C THR A 174 13.87 3.39 4.11
N LEU A 175 13.34 4.59 4.09
CA LEU A 175 12.42 5.02 3.03
C LEU A 175 13.21 5.16 1.73
N ALA A 176 12.68 4.63 0.62
CA ALA A 176 13.34 4.79 -0.67
C ALA A 176 13.31 6.27 -1.12
N ALA A 177 14.35 6.68 -1.85
CA ALA A 177 14.48 8.07 -2.32
C ALA A 177 13.31 8.51 -3.23
N GLY A 178 12.70 7.58 -3.96
CA GLY A 178 11.55 7.83 -4.82
C GLY A 178 10.32 8.31 -4.06
N PRO A 179 9.73 7.49 -3.18
CA PRO A 179 8.61 7.89 -2.32
C PRO A 179 8.89 9.12 -1.44
N ALA A 180 10.15 9.36 -1.07
CA ALA A 180 10.55 10.49 -0.23
C ALA A 180 10.49 11.86 -0.95
N GLY A 181 10.52 11.87 -2.29
CA GLY A 181 10.62 13.10 -3.10
C GLY A 181 9.30 13.70 -3.57
N GLY A 182 8.16 13.11 -3.23
CA GLY A 182 6.84 13.61 -3.62
C GLY A 182 6.34 14.64 -2.61
N SER A 183 6.55 15.93 -2.88
CA SER A 183 5.95 17.05 -2.15
C SER A 183 5.24 18.00 -3.09
#